data_AF-A0A429BQ98-F1
#
_entry.id   AF-A0A429BQ98-F1
#
_cell.length_a   1.000
_cell.length_b   1.000
_cell.length_c   1.000
_cell.angle_alpha   90.00
_cell.angle_beta   90.00
_cell.angle_gamma   90.00
#
_symmetry.space_group_name_H-M   'P 1'
#
loop_
_entity.id
_entity.type
_entity.pdbx_description
1 polymer ?
#
loop_
_entity_poly.entity_id
_entity_poly.type
_entity_poly.pdbx_seq_one_letter_code
_entity_poly.pdbx_strand_id
1 'polypeptide(L)'
;MALTTIGPAAASGDGIEQQEVSKQQYQTLTAQCRYADTQSLRAKCRQAVRENYRIGKRNRSLDCRTYSGVTVCGELLLSKTERACIEESTRQGLAYRRAEVECYVA
;
A
#
# COMPACT_ATOMS: atom_id res chain seq x y z
N MET A 1 -50.91 -13.96 -13.56
CA MET A 1 -49.62 -14.63 -13.81
C MET A 1 -48.52 -13.68 -13.43
N ALA A 2 -47.77 -14.02 -12.40
CA ALA A 2 -46.60 -13.29 -11.92
C ALA A 2 -45.39 -13.59 -12.82
N LEU A 3 -44.44 -12.66 -12.86
CA LEU A 3 -42.99 -12.92 -12.97
C LEU A 3 -42.27 -11.61 -12.62
N THR A 4 -42.09 -11.37 -11.33
CA THR A 4 -41.13 -10.41 -10.79
C THR A 4 -39.73 -10.97 -10.99
N THR A 5 -38.95 -10.40 -11.91
CA THR A 5 -37.52 -10.67 -12.01
C THR A 5 -36.80 -9.96 -10.87
N ILE A 6 -36.60 -10.69 -9.77
CA ILE A 6 -35.68 -10.31 -8.70
C ILE A 6 -34.27 -10.50 -9.27
N GLY A 7 -33.63 -9.40 -9.68
CA GLY A 7 -32.19 -9.39 -9.91
C GLY A 7 -31.47 -9.67 -8.59
N PRO A 8 -30.28 -10.31 -8.62
CA PRO A 8 -29.55 -10.61 -7.39
C PRO A 8 -29.23 -9.30 -6.69
N ALA A 9 -29.67 -9.19 -5.44
CA ALA A 9 -29.26 -8.15 -4.54
C ALA A 9 -27.73 -8.08 -4.55
N ALA A 10 -27.18 -6.92 -4.95
CA ALA A 10 -25.81 -6.59 -4.63
C ALA A 10 -25.71 -6.70 -3.10
N ALA A 11 -25.00 -7.73 -2.62
CA ALA A 11 -24.70 -7.92 -1.22
C ALA A 11 -24.05 -6.63 -0.73
N SER A 12 -24.83 -5.86 0.03
CA SER A 12 -24.35 -4.69 0.73
C SER A 12 -23.39 -5.22 1.79
N GLY A 13 -22.10 -5.08 1.53
CA GLY A 13 -21.04 -5.40 2.48
C GLY A 13 -21.04 -4.38 3.61
N ASP A 14 -21.99 -4.50 4.54
CA ASP A 14 -21.97 -3.81 5.82
C ASP A 14 -20.96 -4.49 6.74
N GLY A 15 -19.71 -4.13 6.53
CA GLY A 15 -18.59 -4.51 7.37
C GLY A 15 -17.35 -3.86 6.76
N ILE A 16 -16.64 -3.04 7.53
CA ILE A 16 -15.29 -2.62 7.14
C ILE A 16 -14.46 -3.91 7.16
N GLU A 17 -14.47 -4.64 6.05
CA GLU A 17 -13.77 -5.90 5.96
C GLU A 17 -12.29 -5.55 5.97
N GLN A 18 -11.62 -5.93 7.07
CA GLN A 18 -10.21 -5.63 7.24
C GLN A 18 -9.44 -6.10 6.02
N GLN A 19 -8.59 -5.24 5.48
CA GLN A 19 -7.78 -5.56 4.32
C GLN A 19 -6.79 -6.65 4.70
N GLU A 20 -6.79 -7.76 3.96
CA GLU A 20 -5.78 -8.79 4.14
C GLU A 20 -4.41 -8.26 3.71
N VAL A 21 -3.38 -8.55 4.49
CA VAL A 21 -1.98 -8.22 4.18
C VAL A 21 -1.07 -9.37 4.55
N SER A 22 0.11 -9.48 3.93
CA SER A 22 1.07 -10.48 4.38
C SER A 22 1.59 -10.13 5.78
N LYS A 23 2.13 -11.13 6.49
CA LYS A 23 2.77 -10.92 7.80
C LYS A 23 3.85 -9.83 7.76
N GLN A 24 4.67 -9.82 6.70
CA GLN A 24 5.71 -8.81 6.49
C GLN A 24 5.10 -7.41 6.28
N GLN A 25 4.04 -7.29 5.49
CA GLN A 25 3.35 -6.00 5.28
C GLN A 25 2.75 -5.47 6.58
N TYR A 26 2.13 -6.34 7.38
CA TYR A 26 1.59 -5.98 8.69
C TYR A 26 2.69 -5.44 9.64
N GLN A 27 3.85 -6.09 9.64
CA GLN A 27 5.01 -5.65 10.41
C GLN A 27 5.51 -4.28 9.94
N THR A 28 5.62 -4.07 8.62
CA THR A 28 6.01 -2.77 8.05
C THR A 28 5.01 -1.67 8.44
N LEU A 29 3.71 -1.91 8.30
CA LEU A 29 2.65 -0.97 8.71
C LEU A 29 2.76 -0.62 10.21
N THR A 30 2.96 -1.62 11.06
CA THR A 30 3.13 -1.42 12.51
C THR A 30 4.43 -0.67 12.84
N ALA A 31 5.53 -0.98 12.13
CA ALA A 31 6.83 -0.35 12.36
C ALA A 31 6.83 1.13 11.99
N GLN A 32 6.08 1.53 10.96
CA GLN A 32 5.92 2.94 10.59
C GLN A 32 5.32 3.80 11.71
N CYS A 33 4.54 3.20 12.61
CA CYS A 33 4.01 3.93 13.77
C CYS A 33 5.10 4.48 14.70
N ARG A 34 6.38 4.07 14.56
CA ARG A 34 7.49 4.68 15.31
C ARG A 34 7.68 6.16 14.98
N TYR A 35 7.33 6.58 13.77
CA TYR A 35 7.54 7.94 13.26
C TYR A 35 6.50 8.96 13.74
N ALA A 36 5.43 8.53 14.43
CA ALA A 36 4.50 9.47 15.04
C ALA A 36 5.16 10.18 16.25
N ASP A 37 4.81 11.45 16.48
CA ASP A 37 5.56 12.34 17.39
C ASP A 37 5.50 11.92 18.86
N THR A 38 4.30 11.57 19.34
CA THR A 38 4.06 11.26 20.76
C THR A 38 3.69 9.81 20.99
N GLN A 39 3.91 9.29 22.20
CA GLN A 39 3.56 7.91 22.54
C GLN A 39 2.07 7.60 22.37
N SER A 40 1.19 8.58 22.64
CA SER A 40 -0.25 8.47 22.39
C SER A 40 -0.56 8.31 20.89
N LEU A 41 0.07 9.11 20.02
CA LEU A 41 -0.08 8.98 18.57
C LEU A 41 0.46 7.65 18.04
N ARG A 42 1.58 7.17 18.58
CA ARG A 42 2.11 5.83 18.25
C ARG A 42 1.12 4.72 18.63
N ALA A 43 0.46 4.83 19.78
CA ALA A 43 -0.55 3.88 20.22
C ALA A 43 -1.80 3.89 19.31
N LYS A 44 -2.30 5.10 18.98
CA LYS A 44 -3.40 5.29 18.03
C LYS A 44 -3.08 4.72 16.65
N CYS A 45 -1.87 4.97 16.14
CA CYS A 45 -1.42 4.39 14.88
C CYS A 45 -1.45 2.85 14.90
N ARG A 46 -0.90 2.22 15.96
CA ARG A 46 -0.91 0.75 16.08
C ARG A 46 -2.33 0.19 16.20
N GLN A 47 -3.23 0.92 16.85
CA GLN A 47 -4.65 0.56 16.92
C GLN A 47 -5.30 0.63 15.54
N ALA A 48 -5.11 1.72 14.80
CA ALA A 48 -5.60 1.85 13.43
C ALA A 48 -5.07 0.72 12.53
N VAL A 49 -3.82 0.30 12.67
CA VAL A 49 -3.30 -0.86 11.92
C VAL A 49 -4.06 -2.16 12.25
N ARG A 50 -4.41 -2.41 13.51
CA ARG A 50 -5.20 -3.58 13.93
C ARG A 50 -6.66 -3.52 13.46
N GLU A 51 -7.22 -2.33 13.35
CA GLU A 51 -8.62 -2.12 12.94
C GLU A 51 -8.79 -2.24 11.42
N ASN A 52 -7.78 -1.82 10.64
CA ASN A 52 -7.87 -1.78 9.18
C ASN A 52 -7.26 -2.99 8.47
N TYR A 53 -6.34 -3.71 9.11
CA TYR A 53 -5.58 -4.78 8.46
C TYR A 53 -5.59 -6.08 9.27
N ARG A 54 -5.73 -7.21 8.55
CA ARG A 54 -5.53 -8.55 9.09
C ARG A 54 -4.44 -9.29 8.35
N ILE A 55 -3.71 -10.16 9.05
CA ILE A 55 -2.73 -11.02 8.41
C ILE A 55 -3.47 -12.08 7.58
N GLY A 56 -3.19 -12.12 6.29
CA GLY A 56 -3.79 -13.01 5.31
C GLY A 56 -2.93 -13.06 4.05
N LYS A 57 -3.56 -12.87 2.88
CA LYS A 57 -2.83 -12.82 1.60
C LYS A 57 -2.04 -11.52 1.44
N ARG A 58 -0.93 -11.58 0.70
CA ARG A 58 -0.18 -10.36 0.31
C ARG A 58 -1.09 -9.45 -0.51
N ASN A 59 -1.21 -8.20 -0.08
CA ASN A 59 -1.96 -7.19 -0.82
C ASN A 59 -1.02 -6.39 -1.72
N ARG A 60 -1.17 -6.54 -3.03
CA ARG A 60 -0.31 -5.88 -4.04
C ARG A 60 -0.69 -4.41 -4.28
N SER A 61 -1.82 -3.97 -3.74
CA SER A 61 -2.36 -2.61 -3.89
C SER A 61 -2.06 -1.73 -2.67
N LEU A 62 -1.18 -2.18 -1.76
CA LEU A 62 -0.69 -1.36 -0.66
C LEU A 62 0.54 -0.56 -1.06
N ASP A 63 0.86 0.48 -0.28
CA ASP A 63 2.06 1.29 -0.48
C ASP A 63 2.10 1.93 -1.89
N CYS A 64 0.97 2.48 -2.30
CA CYS A 64 0.83 3.20 -3.56
C CYS A 64 1.50 4.57 -3.49
N ARG A 65 2.26 4.89 -4.53
CA ARG A 65 2.97 6.15 -4.70
C ARG A 65 2.80 6.64 -6.14
N THR A 66 2.63 7.94 -6.28
CA THR A 66 2.41 8.59 -7.59
C THR A 66 3.43 9.70 -7.79
N TYR A 67 4.17 9.62 -8.89
CA TYR A 67 5.09 10.68 -9.32
C TYR A 67 4.93 10.91 -10.80
N SER A 68 5.00 12.17 -11.22
CA SER A 68 4.96 12.55 -12.64
C SER A 68 3.76 11.95 -13.40
N GLY A 69 2.60 11.83 -12.72
CA GLY A 69 1.37 11.27 -13.29
C GLY A 69 1.26 9.74 -13.29
N VAL A 70 2.29 9.02 -12.82
CA VAL A 70 2.33 7.55 -12.83
C VAL A 70 2.22 7.00 -11.40
N THR A 71 1.29 6.06 -11.22
CA THR A 71 1.04 5.40 -9.93
C THR A 71 1.56 3.97 -9.95
N VAL A 72 2.34 3.62 -8.93
CA VAL A 72 2.78 2.25 -8.68
C VAL A 72 2.51 1.88 -7.24
N CYS A 73 2.15 0.62 -6.99
CA CYS A 73 1.85 0.11 -5.67
C CYS A 73 2.78 -1.03 -5.29
N GLY A 74 3.10 -1.11 -4.01
CA GLY A 74 3.85 -2.19 -3.42
C GLY A 74 5.35 -2.14 -3.74
N GLU A 75 5.96 -3.31 -3.58
CA GLU A 75 7.36 -3.55 -3.86
C GLU A 75 7.55 -3.75 -5.37
N LEU A 76 8.46 -2.97 -5.96
CA LEU A 76 8.78 -3.05 -7.38
C LEU A 76 9.86 -4.10 -7.58
N LEU A 77 9.65 -4.97 -8.57
CA LEU A 77 10.67 -5.93 -8.98
C LEU A 77 11.62 -5.24 -9.95
N LEU A 78 12.73 -4.72 -9.40
CA LEU A 78 13.65 -3.89 -10.16
C LEU A 78 14.69 -4.69 -10.94
N SER A 79 14.83 -4.40 -12.23
CA SER A 79 15.93 -4.88 -13.06
C SER A 79 17.29 -4.32 -12.60
N LYS A 80 18.39 -4.80 -13.20
CA LYS A 80 19.72 -4.23 -12.91
C LYS A 80 19.83 -2.79 -13.40
N THR A 81 19.25 -2.50 -14.57
CA THR A 81 19.24 -1.16 -15.17
C THR A 81 18.41 -0.18 -14.34
N GLU A 82 17.22 -0.59 -13.90
CA GLU A 82 16.37 0.24 -13.03
C GLU A 82 17.05 0.58 -11.71
N ARG A 83 17.77 -0.39 -11.10
CA ARG A 83 18.57 -0.15 -9.88
C ARG A 83 19.67 0.88 -10.11
N ALA A 84 20.42 0.76 -11.21
CA ALA A 84 21.46 1.72 -11.55
C ALA A 84 20.88 3.12 -11.80
N CYS A 85 19.71 3.22 -12.45
CA CYS A 85 18.98 4.48 -12.64
C CYS A 85 18.59 5.11 -11.29
N ILE A 86 18.11 4.31 -10.34
CA ILE A 86 17.73 4.80 -9.01
C ILE A 86 18.94 5.35 -8.25
N GLU A 87 20.06 4.63 -8.28
CA GLU A 87 21.32 5.06 -7.66
C GLU A 87 21.80 6.38 -8.25
N GLU A 88 21.83 6.50 -9.58
CA GLU A 88 22.25 7.72 -10.27
C GLU A 88 21.32 8.90 -9.96
N SER A 89 20.01 8.69 -10.08
CA SER A 89 19.01 9.74 -9.83
C SER A 89 19.07 10.22 -8.38
N THR A 90 19.27 9.30 -7.44
CA THR A 90 19.43 9.64 -6.02
C THR A 90 20.70 10.45 -5.79
N ARG A 91 21.82 10.09 -6.46
CA ARG A 91 23.07 10.85 -6.42
C ARG A 91 22.91 12.27 -6.96
N GLN A 92 22.03 12.46 -7.94
CA GLN A 92 21.68 13.77 -8.50
C GLN A 92 20.66 14.56 -7.66
N GLY A 93 20.23 14.03 -6.51
CA GLY A 93 19.38 14.73 -5.54
C GLY A 93 17.90 14.33 -5.60
N LEU A 94 17.53 13.32 -6.40
CA LEU A 94 16.16 12.81 -6.40
C LEU A 94 15.89 11.97 -5.14
N ALA A 95 14.69 12.12 -4.55
CA ALA A 95 14.30 11.26 -3.44
C ALA A 95 14.19 9.80 -3.90
N TYR A 96 14.70 8.85 -3.12
CA TYR A 96 14.72 7.42 -3.47
C TYR A 96 13.33 6.91 -3.91
N ARG A 97 12.26 7.22 -3.16
CA ARG A 97 10.88 6.79 -3.50
C ARG A 97 10.38 7.37 -4.82
N ARG A 98 10.84 8.55 -5.21
CA ARG A 98 10.53 9.16 -6.51
C ARG A 98 11.34 8.51 -7.61
N ALA A 99 12.65 8.32 -7.39
CA ALA A 99 13.54 7.62 -8.30
C ALA A 99 13.04 6.19 -8.60
N GLU A 100 12.55 5.47 -7.58
CA GLU A 100 11.95 4.14 -7.76
C GLU A 100 10.79 4.15 -8.76
N VAL A 101 9.92 5.17 -8.72
CA VAL A 101 8.78 5.23 -9.66
C VAL A 101 9.26 5.64 -11.03
N GLU A 102 9.99 6.75 -11.13
CA GLU A 102 10.41 7.31 -12.41
C GLU A 102 11.30 6.32 -13.18
N CYS A 103 12.23 5.63 -12.53
CA CYS A 103 13.08 4.63 -13.19
C CYS A 103 12.37 3.32 -13.53
N TYR A 104 11.33 2.92 -12.78
CA TYR A 104 10.60 1.67 -13.05
C TYR A 104 9.72 1.76 -14.30
N VAL A 105 9.28 2.97 -14.65
CA VAL A 105 8.40 3.22 -15.81
C VAL A 105 9.09 3.96 -16.95
N ALA A 106 10.40 4.19 -16.85
CA ALA A 106 11.24 4.82 -17.87
C ALA A 106 11.71 3.81 -18.93
#